data_AF-A0A7J3XAY4-F1
#
_entry.id   AF-A0A7J3XAY4-F1
#
_cell.length_a   1.000
_cell.length_b   1.000
_cell.length_c   1.000
_cell.angle_alpha   90.00
_cell.angle_beta   90.00
_cell.angle_gamma   90.00
#
_symmetry.space_group_name_H-M   'P 1'
#
loop_
_entity.id
_entity.type
_entity.pdbx_description
1 polymer ?
#
loop_
_entity_poly.entity_id
_entity_poly.type
_entity_poly.pdbx_seq_one_letter_code
_entity_poly.pdbx_strand_id
1 'polypeptide(L)'
;MFDPRYGGALNSLAEDRRTCRVDLITLGDEEYLLYRCPKPDVALIRGATADELGNISMEHEAAALNVLAIAQAARASPKKGVTIAQVKRLARAGSISPRSVQVPAH
;
A
#
# COMPACT_ATOMS: atom_id res chain seq x y z
N MET A 1 8.05 16.98 0.10
CA MET A 1 8.28 16.43 1.45
C MET A 1 8.06 17.60 2.41
N PHE A 2 7.09 17.52 3.32
CA PHE A 2 6.70 18.64 4.20
C PHE A 2 7.40 18.53 5.55
N ASP A 3 8.24 19.51 5.86
CA ASP A 3 8.90 19.62 7.15
C ASP A 3 7.89 20.19 8.18
N PRO A 4 7.64 19.49 9.31
CA PRO A 4 6.66 19.89 10.31
C PRO A 4 6.93 21.28 10.91
N ARG A 5 8.16 21.80 10.82
CA ARG A 5 8.51 23.17 11.24
C ARG A 5 7.81 24.25 10.41
N TYR A 6 7.43 23.93 9.18
CA TYR A 6 6.80 24.87 8.23
C TYR A 6 5.38 24.44 7.84
N GLY A 7 4.79 23.50 8.57
CA GLY A 7 3.44 22.95 8.32
C GLY A 7 3.47 21.58 7.64
N GLY A 8 2.41 21.26 6.89
CA GLY A 8 2.29 19.96 6.20
C GLY A 8 0.90 19.32 6.29
N ALA A 9 0.00 19.91 7.07
CA ALA A 9 -1.43 19.66 6.94
C ALA A 9 -2.00 20.49 5.77
N LEU A 10 -2.96 19.93 5.02
CA LEU A 10 -3.60 20.61 3.90
C LEU A 10 -4.72 21.58 4.33
N ASN A 11 -5.19 21.49 5.57
CA ASN A 11 -6.20 22.37 6.15
C ASN A 11 -6.08 22.41 7.68
N SER A 12 -6.73 23.39 8.30
CA SER A 12 -6.70 23.60 9.75
C SER A 12 -7.25 22.41 10.54
N LEU A 13 -8.28 21.73 10.04
CA LEU A 13 -8.83 20.55 10.72
C LEU A 13 -7.81 19.40 10.81
N ALA A 14 -7.04 19.18 9.74
CA ALA A 14 -5.99 18.16 9.71
C ALA A 14 -4.79 18.55 10.60
N GLU A 15 -4.52 19.84 10.73
CA GLU A 15 -3.52 20.40 11.65
C GLU A 15 -3.94 20.20 13.11
N ASP A 16 -5.16 20.61 13.46
CA ASP A 16 -5.77 20.46 14.79
C ASP A 16 -5.80 18.99 15.23
N ARG A 17 -6.16 18.09 14.30
CA ARG A 17 -6.24 16.65 14.54
C ARG A 17 -4.91 15.93 14.44
N ARG A 18 -3.83 16.62 14.02
CA ARG A 18 -2.50 16.06 13.79
C ARG A 18 -2.54 14.76 12.96
N THR A 19 -3.32 14.77 11.89
CA THR A 19 -3.47 13.58 11.01
C THR A 19 -2.25 13.34 10.15
N CYS A 20 -1.42 14.37 9.91
CA CYS A 20 -0.09 14.23 9.35
C CYS A 20 0.91 13.97 10.49
N ARG A 21 1.61 12.83 10.46
CA ARG A 21 2.57 12.43 11.49
C ARG A 21 3.98 12.39 10.90
N VAL A 22 4.64 13.53 10.96
CA VAL A 22 6.05 13.69 10.60
C VAL A 22 6.79 14.14 11.85
N ASP A 23 7.75 13.34 12.29
CA ASP A 23 8.57 13.65 13.46
C ASP A 23 9.95 14.11 12.99
N LEU A 24 10.54 15.13 13.64
CA LEU A 24 11.96 15.44 13.49
C LEU A 24 12.73 14.51 14.43
N ILE A 25 13.62 13.70 13.88
CA ILE A 25 14.49 12.80 14.64
C ILE A 25 15.94 13.15 14.39
N THR A 26 16.81 12.88 15.36
CA THR A 26 18.26 13.06 15.23
C THR A 26 18.92 11.69 15.21
N LEU A 27 19.74 11.42 14.21
CA LEU A 27 20.52 10.19 14.09
C LEU A 27 22.00 10.57 13.93
N GLY A 28 22.78 10.39 14.99
CA GLY A 28 24.13 10.95 15.07
C GLY A 28 24.06 12.47 15.21
N ASP A 29 24.78 13.18 14.35
CA ASP A 29 24.81 14.66 14.32
C ASP A 29 23.88 15.26 13.26
N GLU A 30 23.04 14.44 12.62
CA GLU A 30 22.18 14.84 11.50
C GLU A 30 20.69 14.73 11.85
N GLU A 31 19.90 15.71 11.37
CA GLU A 31 18.43 15.74 11.50
C GLU A 31 17.73 15.06 10.32
N TYR A 32 16.70 14.26 10.62
CA TYR A 32 15.87 13.57 9.63
C TYR A 32 14.39 13.78 9.92
N LEU A 33 13.59 13.74 8.84
CA LEU A 33 12.15 13.70 8.94
C LEU A 33 11.66 12.25 8.90
N LEU A 34 11.10 11.77 10.01
CA LEU A 34 10.45 10.48 10.11
C LEU A 34 8.99 10.58 9.69
N TYR A 35 8.69 10.08 8.50
CA TYR A 35 7.33 9.93 7.99
C TYR A 35 6.70 8.65 8.53
N ARG A 36 5.67 8.76 9.38
CA ARG A 36 4.96 7.58 9.85
C ARG A 36 4.06 7.01 8.76
N CYS A 37 4.39 5.81 8.29
CA CYS A 37 3.59 5.12 7.30
C CYS A 37 2.19 4.79 7.85
N PRO A 38 1.11 5.02 7.07
CA PRO A 38 -0.22 4.61 7.47
C PRO A 38 -0.36 3.08 7.48
N LYS A 39 -1.17 2.56 8.39
CA LYS A 39 -1.57 1.15 8.44
C LYS A 39 -3.04 1.01 8.06
N PRO A 40 -3.37 0.73 6.79
CA PRO A 40 -4.76 0.58 6.38
C PRO A 40 -5.36 -0.72 6.93
N ASP A 41 -6.65 -0.67 7.29
CA ASP A 41 -7.46 -1.86 7.58
C ASP A 41 -7.98 -2.53 6.29
N VAL A 42 -8.12 -1.75 5.21
CA VAL A 42 -8.62 -2.21 3.92
C VAL A 42 -7.73 -1.67 2.79
N ALA A 43 -7.28 -2.55 1.91
CA ALA A 43 -6.65 -2.21 0.63
C ALA A 43 -7.63 -2.49 -0.51
N LEU A 44 -7.85 -1.50 -1.37
CA LEU A 44 -8.56 -1.67 -2.64
C LEU A 44 -7.53 -1.67 -3.75
N ILE A 45 -7.44 -2.78 -4.49
CA ILE A 45 -6.47 -2.93 -5.59
C ILE A 45 -7.17 -3.37 -6.87
N ARG A 46 -6.49 -3.14 -8.00
CA ARG A 46 -6.94 -3.58 -9.31
C ARG A 46 -5.86 -4.44 -9.97
N GLY A 47 -6.29 -5.50 -10.66
CA GLY A 47 -5.45 -6.34 -11.49
C GLY A 47 -6.19 -6.83 -12.74
N ALA A 48 -5.47 -7.53 -13.62
CA ALA A 48 -6.05 -8.05 -14.86
C ALA A 48 -6.77 -9.38 -14.62
N THR A 49 -6.06 -10.35 -14.04
CA THR A 49 -6.55 -11.72 -13.84
C THR A 49 -6.19 -12.19 -12.43
N ALA A 50 -7.14 -12.78 -11.72
CA ALA A 50 -6.88 -13.51 -10.48
C ALA A 50 -7.07 -15.02 -10.71
N ASP A 51 -6.22 -15.85 -10.13
CA ASP A 51 -6.53 -17.28 -10.01
C ASP A 51 -7.40 -17.59 -8.79
N GLU A 52 -7.95 -18.80 -8.72
CA GLU A 52 -8.79 -19.25 -7.60
C GLU A 52 -8.07 -19.28 -6.24
N LEU A 53 -6.73 -19.23 -6.23
CA LEU A 53 -5.95 -19.11 -4.99
C LEU A 53 -5.83 -17.65 -4.53
N GLY A 54 -6.07 -16.69 -5.42
CA GLY A 54 -5.95 -15.26 -5.15
C GLY A 54 -4.64 -14.65 -5.65
N ASN A 55 -3.83 -15.36 -6.44
CA ASN A 55 -2.69 -14.76 -7.12
C ASN A 55 -3.20 -13.85 -8.24
N ILE A 56 -2.60 -12.68 -8.39
CA ILE A 56 -3.05 -11.67 -9.36
C ILE A 56 -1.92 -11.34 -10.32
N SER A 57 -2.23 -11.38 -11.62
CA SER A 57 -1.39 -10.84 -12.69
C SER A 57 -1.95 -9.51 -13.21
N MET A 58 -1.09 -8.75 -13.90
CA MET A 58 -1.39 -7.38 -14.37
C MET A 58 -1.13 -7.21 -15.87
N GLU A 59 -1.18 -8.29 -16.65
CA GLU A 59 -0.81 -8.35 -18.07
C GLU A 59 -1.65 -7.45 -19.00
N HIS A 60 -2.74 -6.87 -18.52
CA HIS A 60 -3.57 -5.89 -19.23
C HIS A 60 -3.81 -4.59 -18.46
N GLU A 61 -3.02 -4.33 -17.42
CA GLU A 61 -3.02 -3.04 -16.75
C GLU A 61 -1.90 -2.17 -17.34
N ALA A 62 -2.09 -0.84 -17.36
CA ALA A 62 -1.10 0.08 -17.93
C ALA A 62 0.22 0.10 -17.12
N ALA A 63 0.13 -0.13 -15.80
CA ALA A 63 1.26 -0.23 -14.90
C ALA A 63 0.86 -0.98 -13.61
N ALA A 64 1.84 -1.61 -12.95
CA ALA A 64 1.63 -2.24 -11.65
C ALA A 64 1.50 -1.23 -10.50
N LEU A 65 2.10 -0.04 -10.65
CA LEU A 65 2.19 0.98 -9.62
C LEU A 65 2.63 0.38 -8.28
N ASN A 66 1.94 0.72 -7.19
CA ASN A 66 2.24 0.27 -5.83
C ASN A 66 1.27 -0.82 -5.33
N VAL A 67 0.62 -1.56 -6.22
CA VAL A 67 -0.45 -2.51 -5.87
C VAL A 67 0.01 -3.55 -4.83
N LEU A 68 1.21 -4.12 -5.00
CA LEU A 68 1.77 -5.06 -4.03
C LEU A 68 2.00 -4.41 -2.66
N ALA A 69 2.62 -3.24 -2.64
CA ALA A 69 2.92 -2.52 -1.39
C ALA A 69 1.64 -2.15 -0.63
N ILE A 70 0.58 -1.74 -1.34
CA ILE A 70 -0.73 -1.43 -0.74
C ILE A 70 -1.37 -2.69 -0.14
N ALA A 71 -1.37 -3.80 -0.88
CA ALA A 71 -1.90 -5.07 -0.40
C ALA A 71 -1.16 -5.56 0.85
N GLN A 72 0.18 -5.47 0.84
CA GLN A 72 1.03 -5.84 1.97
C GLN A 72 0.81 -4.91 3.16
N ALA A 73 0.71 -3.60 2.96
CA ALA A 73 0.45 -2.65 4.04
C ALA A 73 -0.86 -2.96 4.78
N ALA A 74 -1.91 -3.36 4.07
CA ALA A 74 -3.15 -3.80 4.70
C ALA A 74 -2.98 -5.15 5.43
N ARG A 75 -2.29 -6.12 4.84
CA ARG A 75 -2.07 -7.45 5.44
C ARG A 75 -1.03 -7.51 6.55
N ALA A 76 -0.17 -6.50 6.68
CA ALA A 76 0.93 -6.50 7.65
C ALA A 76 0.44 -6.65 9.10
N SER A 77 1.24 -7.33 9.92
CA SER A 77 1.07 -7.42 11.37
C SER A 77 1.19 -6.04 12.04
N PRO A 78 0.70 -5.86 13.29
CA PRO A 78 0.08 -6.87 14.16
C PRO A 78 -1.40 -7.14 13.86
N LYS A 79 -2.12 -6.15 13.32
CA LYS A 79 -3.54 -6.30 12.93
C LYS A 79 -3.64 -6.47 11.42
N LYS A 80 -3.95 -7.69 10.99
CA LYS A 80 -4.18 -8.00 9.58
C LYS A 80 -5.49 -7.39 9.11
N GLY A 81 -5.41 -6.53 8.11
CA GLY A 81 -6.56 -6.02 7.37
C GLY A 81 -6.99 -6.95 6.24
N VAL A 82 -7.83 -6.44 5.34
CA VAL A 82 -8.31 -7.15 4.15
C VAL A 82 -7.85 -6.43 2.88
N THR A 83 -7.52 -7.22 1.86
CA THR A 83 -7.27 -6.72 0.51
C THR A 83 -8.42 -7.17 -0.37
N ILE A 84 -9.08 -6.22 -1.03
CA ILE A 84 -10.16 -6.47 -1.99
C ILE A 84 -9.61 -6.12 -3.37
N ALA A 85 -9.54 -7.13 -4.22
CA ALA A 85 -9.04 -6.99 -5.57
C ALA A 85 -10.17 -7.01 -6.59
N GLN A 86 -10.25 -5.96 -7.40
CA GLN A 86 -11.11 -5.93 -8.58
C GLN A 86 -10.29 -6.43 -9.78
N VAL A 87 -10.72 -7.53 -10.39
CA VAL A 87 -10.08 -8.09 -11.58
C VAL A 87 -11.04 -8.17 -12.76
N LYS A 88 -10.49 -8.28 -13.97
CA LYS A 88 -11.29 -8.45 -15.18
C LYS A 88 -11.72 -9.91 -15.39
N ARG A 89 -10.88 -10.87 -14.99
CA ARG A 89 -11.08 -12.31 -15.23
C ARG A 89 -10.65 -13.15 -14.04
N LEU A 90 -11.27 -14.32 -13.94
CA LEU A 90 -10.82 -15.42 -13.09
C LEU A 90 -10.13 -16.47 -13.95
N ALA A 91 -9.08 -17.08 -13.41
CA ALA A 91 -8.35 -18.18 -14.02
C ALA A 91 -8.29 -19.38 -13.06
N ARG A 92 -8.05 -20.56 -13.60
CA ARG A 92 -7.90 -21.78 -12.80
C ARG A 92 -6.69 -21.65 -11.85
N ALA A 93 -6.78 -22.20 -10.64
CA ALA A 93 -5.66 -22.27 -9.70
C ALA A 93 -4.34 -22.72 -10.38
N GLY A 94 -3.27 -21.95 -10.20
CA GLY A 94 -1.93 -22.30 -10.70
C GLY A 94 -1.72 -22.13 -12.20
N SER A 95 -2.70 -21.58 -12.93
CA SER A 95 -2.57 -21.34 -14.38
C SER A 95 -1.86 -20.03 -14.72
N ILE A 96 -1.75 -19.09 -13.76
CA ILE A 96 -0.92 -17.89 -13.92
C ILE A 96 0.55 -18.30 -13.77
N SER A 97 1.37 -17.94 -14.75
CA SER A 97 2.82 -18.17 -14.67
C SER A 97 3.38 -17.52 -13.40
N PRO A 98 4.18 -18.23 -12.57
CA PRO A 98 4.73 -17.67 -11.33
C PRO A 98 5.52 -16.37 -11.53
N ARG A 99 6.17 -16.20 -12.70
CA ARG A 99 6.90 -14.96 -13.06
C ARG A 99 5.98 -13.78 -13.39
N SER A 100 4.71 -14.05 -13.65
CA SER A 100 3.69 -13.05 -13.99
C SER A 100 2.80 -12.67 -12.81
N VAL A 101 2.93 -13.37 -11.67
CA VAL A 101 2.25 -13.01 -10.43
C VAL A 101 2.84 -11.72 -9.88
N GLN A 102 2.00 -10.69 -9.75
CA GLN A 102 2.37 -9.39 -9.18
C GLN A 102 1.91 -9.26 -7.72
N VAL A 103 0.78 -9.86 -7.37
CA VAL A 103 0.31 -9.95 -5.98
C VAL A 103 0.10 -11.43 -5.65
N PRO A 104 0.82 -11.98 -4.66
CA PRO A 104 0.60 -13.34 -4.21
C PRO A 104 -0.68 -13.44 -3.36
N ALA A 105 -1.24 -14.64 -3.28
CA ALA A 105 -2.44 -14.94 -2.51
C ALA A 105 -2.34 -14.70 -0.98
N HIS A 106 -1.13 -14.71 -0.41
CA HIS A 106 -0.87 -14.77 1.04
C HIS A 106 -0.38 -13.45 1.64
#